data_AF-A0A2G5SEC7-F1
#
_entry.id   AF-A0A2G5SEC7-F1
#
_cell.length_a   1.000
_cell.length_b   1.000
_cell.length_c   1.000
_cell.angle_alpha   90.00
_cell.angle_beta   90.00
_cell.angle_gamma   90.00
#
_symmetry.space_group_name_H-M   'P 1'
#
loop_
_entity.id
_entity.type
_entity.pdbx_description
1 polymer ?
#
loop_
_entity_poly.entity_id
_entity_poly.type
_entity_poly.pdbx_seq_one_letter_code
_entity_poly.pdbx_strand_id
1 'polypeptide(L)'
;MKIKIFSAKMYAKKIPSDCYDEGIRRILQKIREFTKPESLWHWCAEVKPSDVKAENFYSGLRYRLSVIEYLKAYTLIEKVQLTFIFGRPIKADFVKMLTDAKCTVQVDEKGRIIYFCSEDGSVVRESDHKKNEKRFKEDLLGPHSEIIPENARKSAGKRWSKQPENLKSELNFEDSYSGNQFHGLDPGNSIDAKRVKIEESEDPLADFPTDFSTDASATSSRNIQASEAVNNPEEPKISVLLLANHIETTALYFEFKNLEINVSQAVEKIKESGQEMVLSLKEFNNFIEVMLTSIKRARIPRTERNLQLQTVFKHIKLSLIRPFGPEVTGEALKIVDKEIEELGESQEEVPSEVIRVNLDYLLRSSTGFWIDF
;
A
#
# COMPACT_ATOMS: atom_id res chain seq x y z
N MET A 1 32.35 36.23 12.43
CA MET A 1 32.26 34.77 12.19
C MET A 1 30.80 34.35 12.41
N LYS A 2 30.04 34.02 11.36
CA LYS A 2 28.61 33.63 11.48
C LYS A 2 28.52 32.11 11.57
N ILE A 3 28.16 31.59 12.75
CA ILE A 3 27.92 30.17 12.96
C ILE A 3 26.59 29.82 12.27
N LYS A 4 26.65 29.10 11.15
CA LYS A 4 25.47 28.48 10.54
C LYS A 4 25.09 27.27 11.40
N ILE A 5 24.05 27.41 12.22
CA ILE A 5 23.43 26.28 12.90
C ILE A 5 22.69 25.49 11.82
N PHE A 6 23.25 24.36 11.39
CA PHE A 6 22.54 23.40 10.56
C PHE A 6 21.44 22.77 11.41
N SER A 7 20.20 23.20 11.19
CA SER A 7 19.02 22.52 11.72
C SER A 7 18.95 21.15 11.04
N ALA A 8 19.45 20.13 11.74
CA ALA A 8 19.30 18.75 11.32
C ALA A 8 17.80 18.46 11.26
N LYS A 9 17.27 18.22 10.05
CA LYS A 9 15.92 17.67 9.88
C LYS A 9 15.91 16.32 10.59
N MET A 10 15.42 16.29 11.82
CA MET A 10 15.12 15.04 12.53
C MET A 10 13.97 14.37 11.77
N TYR A 11 14.31 13.43 10.91
CA TYR A 11 13.32 12.54 10.31
C TYR A 11 12.62 11.80 11.45
N ALA A 12 11.29 11.76 11.40
CA ALA A 12 10.50 11.08 12.41
C ALA A 12 10.95 9.62 12.51
N LYS A 13 11.34 9.19 13.72
CA LYS A 13 11.74 7.81 14.00
C LYS A 13 10.60 6.88 13.58
N LYS A 14 10.89 5.92 12.69
CA LYS A 14 9.92 4.90 12.27
C LYS A 14 9.51 4.09 13.49
N ILE A 15 8.21 3.95 13.72
CA ILE A 15 7.68 3.19 14.85
C ILE A 15 7.74 1.70 14.46
N PRO A 16 8.42 0.84 15.23
CA PRO A 16 8.46 -0.59 14.96
C PRO A 16 7.05 -1.20 14.87
N SER A 17 6.86 -2.16 13.95
CA SER A 17 5.55 -2.78 13.68
C SER A 17 4.91 -3.40 14.93
N ASP A 18 5.72 -4.08 15.71
CA ASP A 18 5.43 -4.72 16.99
C ASP A 18 4.91 -3.74 18.06
N CYS A 19 5.28 -2.46 18.01
CA CYS A 19 4.74 -1.44 18.92
C CYS A 19 3.24 -1.25 18.72
N TYR A 20 2.75 -1.36 17.48
CA TYR A 20 1.32 -1.23 17.23
C TYR A 20 0.56 -2.47 17.71
N ASP A 21 1.09 -3.67 17.48
CA ASP A 21 0.43 -4.90 17.92
C ASP A 21 0.35 -4.96 19.45
N GLU A 22 1.41 -4.55 20.14
CA GLU A 22 1.40 -4.39 21.59
C GLU A 22 0.37 -3.34 22.04
N GLY A 23 0.29 -2.20 21.34
CA GLY A 23 -0.71 -1.18 21.62
C GLY A 23 -2.15 -1.68 21.44
N ILE A 24 -2.44 -2.40 20.35
CA ILE A 24 -3.76 -2.99 20.11
C ILE A 24 -4.11 -3.97 21.23
N ARG A 25 -3.20 -4.86 21.63
CA ARG A 25 -3.43 -5.80 22.74
C ARG A 25 -3.74 -5.09 24.05
N ARG A 26 -2.96 -4.06 24.41
CA ARG A 26 -3.21 -3.26 25.63
C ARG A 26 -4.55 -2.54 25.61
N ILE A 27 -4.92 -1.98 24.46
CA ILE A 27 -6.22 -1.36 24.27
C ILE A 27 -7.32 -2.41 24.46
N LEU A 28 -7.23 -3.53 23.74
CA LEU A 28 -8.21 -4.60 23.75
C LEU A 28 -8.44 -5.18 25.16
N GLN A 29 -7.37 -5.36 25.93
CA GLN A 29 -7.44 -5.80 27.32
C GLN A 29 -8.27 -4.83 28.18
N LYS A 30 -8.14 -3.53 27.94
CA LYS A 30 -8.81 -2.48 28.71
C LYS A 30 -10.24 -2.21 28.25
N ILE A 31 -10.55 -2.40 26.97
CA ILE A 31 -11.90 -2.17 26.40
C ILE A 31 -12.77 -3.42 26.36
N ARG A 32 -12.33 -4.55 26.95
CA ARG A 32 -13.02 -5.85 26.81
C ARG A 32 -14.48 -5.80 27.26
N GLU A 33 -14.74 -5.07 28.34
CA GLU A 33 -16.07 -4.95 28.96
C GLU A 33 -16.87 -3.76 28.41
N PHE A 34 -16.23 -2.94 27.58
CA PHE A 34 -16.85 -1.72 27.10
C PHE A 34 -17.88 -2.09 26.03
N THR A 35 -19.00 -1.38 26.06
CA THR A 35 -20.13 -1.61 25.14
C THR A 35 -20.50 -0.36 24.35
N LYS A 36 -19.88 0.79 24.66
CA LYS A 36 -20.18 2.08 24.04
C LYS A 36 -19.01 2.56 23.17
N PRO A 37 -19.28 3.41 22.17
CA PRO A 37 -18.21 3.97 21.34
C PRO A 37 -17.22 4.84 22.11
N GLU A 38 -15.94 4.67 21.80
CA GLU A 38 -14.81 5.31 22.46
C GLU A 38 -13.92 6.07 21.47
N SER A 39 -13.15 7.00 22.00
CA SER A 39 -12.21 7.81 21.22
C SER A 39 -10.87 7.11 21.06
N LEU A 40 -10.62 6.54 19.87
CA LEU A 40 -9.33 5.92 19.51
C LEU A 40 -8.12 6.83 19.79
N TRP A 41 -8.28 8.14 19.61
CA TRP A 41 -7.22 9.12 19.88
C TRP A 41 -6.73 9.06 21.33
N HIS A 42 -7.65 9.05 22.29
CA HIS A 42 -7.31 9.04 23.72
C HIS A 42 -6.70 7.71 24.13
N TRP A 43 -7.20 6.60 23.57
CA TRP A 43 -6.60 5.28 23.74
C TRP A 43 -5.17 5.21 23.19
N CYS A 44 -4.91 5.79 22.02
CA CYS A 44 -3.56 5.90 21.47
C CYS A 44 -2.64 6.74 22.36
N ALA A 45 -3.13 7.86 22.90
CA ALA A 45 -2.35 8.69 23.81
C ALA A 45 -1.94 7.95 25.10
N GLU A 46 -2.78 7.02 25.57
CA GLU A 46 -2.52 6.20 26.75
C GLU A 46 -1.54 5.05 26.50
N VAL A 47 -1.60 4.38 25.35
CA VAL A 47 -0.79 3.16 25.10
C VAL A 47 0.45 3.39 24.24
N LYS A 48 0.63 4.59 23.67
CA LYS A 48 1.79 4.88 22.83
C LYS A 48 3.11 4.65 23.58
N PRO A 49 4.18 4.27 22.88
CA PRO A 49 5.53 4.31 23.44
C PRO A 49 5.90 5.73 23.92
N SER A 50 6.77 5.81 24.94
CA SER A 50 7.16 7.09 25.55
C SER A 50 7.87 8.02 24.56
N ASP A 51 8.66 7.46 23.65
CA ASP A 51 9.43 8.18 22.63
C ASP A 51 8.62 8.49 21.36
N VAL A 52 7.35 8.10 21.31
CA VAL A 52 6.49 8.26 20.14
C VAL A 52 5.43 9.34 20.37
N LYS A 53 5.21 10.16 19.36
CA LYS A 53 4.12 11.16 19.34
C LYS A 53 2.76 10.47 19.16
N ALA A 54 1.74 10.94 19.89
CA ALA A 54 0.41 10.36 19.86
C ALA A 54 -0.20 10.39 18.44
N GLU A 55 0.05 11.46 17.69
CA GLU A 55 -0.38 11.66 16.30
C GLU A 55 0.09 10.54 15.38
N ASN A 56 1.38 10.21 15.48
CA ASN A 56 2.02 9.21 14.63
C ASN A 56 1.49 7.82 15.00
N PHE A 57 1.43 7.54 16.31
CA PHE A 57 0.90 6.27 16.80
C PHE A 57 -0.57 6.07 16.39
N TYR A 58 -1.39 7.12 16.55
CA TYR A 58 -2.79 7.12 16.13
C TYR A 58 -2.94 6.85 14.64
N SER A 59 -2.13 7.50 13.80
CA SER A 59 -2.20 7.32 12.35
C SER A 59 -1.89 5.87 11.95
N GLY A 60 -0.84 5.28 12.51
CA GLY A 60 -0.49 3.88 12.24
C GLY A 60 -1.51 2.88 12.81
N LEU A 61 -2.02 3.10 14.02
CA LEU A 61 -3.05 2.25 14.62
C LEU A 61 -4.37 2.33 13.83
N ARG A 62 -4.78 3.54 13.45
CA ARG A 62 -5.95 3.80 12.60
C ARG A 62 -5.85 3.05 11.28
N TYR A 63 -4.66 3.05 10.68
CA TYR A 63 -4.38 2.32 9.46
C TYR A 63 -4.53 0.80 9.67
N ARG A 64 -3.91 0.23 10.70
CA ARG A 64 -4.06 -1.22 10.99
C ARG A 64 -5.49 -1.66 11.24
N LEU A 65 -6.29 -0.83 11.91
CA LEU A 65 -7.71 -1.11 12.13
C LEU A 65 -8.55 -0.99 10.84
N SER A 66 -8.04 -0.37 9.77
CA SER A 66 -8.71 -0.34 8.46
C SER A 66 -8.50 -1.61 7.63
N VAL A 67 -7.57 -2.46 8.05
CA VAL A 67 -7.23 -3.77 7.45
C VAL A 67 -7.40 -4.88 8.49
N ILE A 68 -8.38 -4.71 9.38
CA ILE A 68 -8.65 -5.57 10.55
C ILE A 68 -8.85 -7.04 10.19
N GLU A 69 -9.43 -7.30 9.02
CA GLU A 69 -9.69 -8.63 8.48
C GLU A 69 -8.39 -9.46 8.40
N TYR A 70 -7.26 -8.80 8.09
CA TYR A 70 -5.97 -9.43 7.89
C TYR A 70 -5.13 -9.58 9.18
N LEU A 71 -5.60 -9.07 10.32
CA LEU A 71 -4.87 -9.20 11.59
C LEU A 71 -5.02 -10.63 12.16
N LYS A 72 -4.13 -11.54 11.76
CA LYS A 72 -4.19 -12.98 12.13
C LYS A 72 -4.00 -13.28 13.62
N ALA A 73 -3.42 -12.35 14.38
CA ALA A 73 -3.14 -12.51 15.80
C ALA A 73 -4.36 -12.30 16.72
N TYR A 74 -5.52 -11.96 16.16
CA TYR A 74 -6.74 -11.65 16.90
C TYR A 74 -7.89 -12.54 16.45
N THR A 75 -8.70 -12.96 17.42
CA THR A 75 -9.94 -13.70 17.18
C THR A 75 -10.99 -12.83 16.50
N LEU A 76 -12.00 -13.45 15.91
CA LEU A 76 -13.08 -12.74 15.21
C LEU A 76 -13.81 -11.75 16.14
N ILE A 77 -14.08 -12.16 17.39
CA ILE A 77 -14.76 -11.34 18.40
C ILE A 77 -13.89 -10.14 18.82
N GLU A 78 -12.58 -10.31 18.96
CA GLU A 78 -11.67 -9.20 19.28
C GLU A 78 -11.61 -8.17 18.16
N LYS A 79 -11.60 -8.62 16.89
CA LYS A 79 -11.67 -7.74 15.72
C LYS A 79 -12.99 -6.95 15.70
N VAL A 80 -14.11 -7.62 16.00
CA VAL A 80 -15.42 -6.96 16.14
C VAL A 80 -15.39 -5.93 17.28
N GLN A 81 -14.86 -6.29 18.45
CA GLN A 81 -14.77 -5.38 19.59
C GLN A 81 -13.98 -4.11 19.24
N LEU A 82 -12.82 -4.23 18.58
CA LEU A 82 -12.01 -3.09 18.16
C LEU A 82 -12.74 -2.19 17.15
N THR A 83 -13.34 -2.80 16.12
CA THR A 83 -14.01 -2.04 15.05
C THR A 83 -15.28 -1.37 15.55
N PHE A 84 -16.05 -2.07 16.38
CA PHE A 84 -17.27 -1.57 17.01
C PHE A 84 -16.94 -0.44 17.98
N ILE A 85 -16.09 -0.65 18.98
CA ILE A 85 -15.80 0.38 20.01
C ILE A 85 -15.24 1.66 19.39
N PHE A 86 -14.43 1.58 18.34
CA PHE A 86 -13.88 2.76 17.69
C PHE A 86 -14.70 3.28 16.50
N GLY A 87 -15.89 2.71 16.25
CA GLY A 87 -16.77 3.09 15.15
C GLY A 87 -16.06 3.12 13.80
N ARG A 88 -15.22 2.12 13.54
CA ARG A 88 -14.40 2.05 12.32
C ARG A 88 -15.22 1.43 11.19
N PRO A 89 -15.12 1.98 9.96
CA PRO A 89 -15.71 1.34 8.80
C PRO A 89 -14.99 0.01 8.55
N ILE A 90 -15.75 -1.01 8.17
CA ILE A 90 -15.24 -2.34 7.81
C ILE A 90 -15.48 -2.61 6.33
N LYS A 91 -14.63 -3.46 5.72
CA LYS A 91 -14.79 -3.87 4.33
C LYS A 91 -15.82 -4.99 4.19
N ALA A 92 -16.34 -5.14 2.98
CA ALA A 92 -17.31 -6.20 2.64
C ALA A 92 -16.78 -7.61 2.97
N ASP A 93 -15.48 -7.87 2.76
CA ASP A 93 -14.86 -9.15 3.10
C ASP A 93 -14.95 -9.48 4.59
N PHE A 94 -14.85 -8.48 5.47
CA PHE A 94 -14.99 -8.69 6.91
C PHE A 94 -16.45 -8.98 7.29
N VAL A 95 -17.41 -8.29 6.65
CA VAL A 95 -18.84 -8.59 6.81
C VAL A 95 -19.12 -10.04 6.38
N LYS A 96 -18.60 -10.46 5.22
CA LYS A 96 -18.73 -11.84 4.74
C LYS A 96 -18.15 -12.84 5.74
N MET A 97 -16.96 -12.56 6.30
CA MET A 97 -16.33 -13.40 7.33
C MET A 97 -17.21 -13.56 8.58
N LEU A 98 -17.90 -12.50 9.01
CA LEU A 98 -18.83 -12.55 10.14
C LEU A 98 -20.07 -13.38 9.80
N THR A 99 -20.64 -13.20 8.61
CA THR A 99 -21.80 -13.95 8.12
C THR A 99 -21.49 -15.44 7.94
N ASP A 100 -20.32 -15.78 7.40
CA ASP A 100 -19.84 -17.16 7.23
C ASP A 100 -19.65 -17.85 8.60
N ALA A 101 -19.25 -17.08 9.61
CA ALA A 101 -19.22 -17.51 11.02
C ALA A 101 -20.60 -17.47 11.71
N LYS A 102 -21.69 -17.35 10.93
CA LYS A 102 -23.10 -17.30 11.38
C LYS A 102 -23.39 -16.21 12.43
N CYS A 103 -22.59 -15.16 12.46
CA CYS A 103 -22.87 -13.99 13.28
C CYS A 103 -23.91 -13.11 12.56
N THR A 104 -24.77 -12.44 13.33
CA THR A 104 -25.67 -11.42 12.79
C THR A 104 -24.98 -10.07 12.86
N VAL A 105 -24.88 -9.37 11.72
CA VAL A 105 -24.22 -8.06 11.64
C VAL A 105 -25.06 -7.08 10.83
N GLN A 106 -25.16 -5.85 11.31
CA GLN A 106 -25.72 -4.73 10.55
C GLN A 106 -24.72 -3.59 10.53
N VAL A 107 -24.59 -2.95 9.36
CA VAL A 107 -23.70 -1.81 9.13
C VAL A 107 -24.49 -0.59 8.69
N ASP A 108 -24.02 0.60 9.05
CA ASP A 108 -24.61 1.85 8.56
C ASP A 108 -24.12 2.24 7.16
N GLU A 109 -24.60 3.37 6.65
CA GLU A 109 -24.21 3.96 5.36
C GLU A 109 -22.70 4.24 5.23
N LYS A 110 -21.98 4.29 6.35
CA LYS A 110 -20.52 4.51 6.39
C LYS A 110 -19.76 3.18 6.54
N GLY A 111 -20.45 2.05 6.50
CA GLY A 111 -19.87 0.72 6.70
C GLY A 111 -19.42 0.45 8.14
N ARG A 112 -19.95 1.16 9.14
CA ARG A 112 -19.63 0.94 10.56
C ARG A 112 -20.62 -0.07 11.15
N ILE A 113 -20.14 -0.98 11.99
CA ILE A 113 -21.00 -1.96 12.68
C ILE A 113 -21.91 -1.21 13.66
N ILE A 114 -23.22 -1.23 13.42
CA ILE A 114 -24.23 -0.65 14.33
C ILE A 114 -24.92 -1.71 15.18
N TYR A 115 -24.94 -2.97 14.71
CA TYR A 115 -25.43 -4.12 15.47
C TYR A 115 -24.56 -5.33 15.18
N PHE A 116 -24.24 -6.08 16.23
CA PHE A 116 -23.56 -7.37 16.14
C PHE A 116 -24.09 -8.34 17.20
N CYS A 117 -24.29 -9.60 16.80
CA CYS A 117 -24.62 -10.72 17.67
C CYS A 117 -23.79 -11.95 17.23
N SER A 118 -23.09 -12.59 18.17
CA SER A 118 -22.38 -13.85 17.93
C SER A 118 -23.35 -15.01 17.64
N GLU A 119 -22.87 -16.10 17.01
CA GLU A 119 -23.69 -17.28 16.70
C GLU A 119 -24.43 -17.83 17.92
N ASP A 120 -23.77 -17.85 19.09
CA ASP A 120 -24.30 -18.34 20.36
C ASP A 120 -25.10 -17.28 21.15
N GLY A 121 -25.18 -16.05 20.66
CA GLY A 121 -25.83 -14.93 21.34
C GLY A 121 -25.12 -14.43 22.60
N SER A 122 -23.93 -14.93 22.93
CA SER A 122 -23.20 -14.53 24.15
C SER A 122 -22.64 -13.11 24.09
N VAL A 123 -22.37 -12.61 22.88
CA VAL A 123 -21.85 -11.26 22.65
C VAL A 123 -22.82 -10.48 21.78
N VAL A 124 -23.47 -9.49 22.38
CA VAL A 124 -24.35 -8.54 21.69
C VAL A 124 -23.77 -7.13 21.82
N ARG A 125 -23.80 -6.39 20.70
CA ARG A 125 -23.31 -5.01 20.60
C ARG A 125 -24.29 -4.21 19.74
N GLU A 126 -24.65 -3.01 20.22
CA GLU A 126 -25.56 -2.12 19.51
C GLU A 126 -25.19 -0.66 19.77
N SER A 127 -25.08 0.14 18.72
CA SER A 127 -24.72 1.57 18.80
C SER A 127 -25.02 2.29 17.48
N ASP A 128 -25.48 3.54 17.55
CA ASP A 128 -25.68 4.40 16.38
C ASP A 128 -24.42 5.20 15.98
N HIS A 129 -23.35 5.12 16.77
CA HIS A 129 -22.06 5.80 16.57
C HIS A 129 -22.20 7.30 16.27
N LYS A 130 -23.09 8.01 16.99
CA LYS A 130 -23.18 9.46 16.92
C LYS A 130 -21.84 10.11 17.28
N LYS A 131 -21.42 11.10 16.47
CA LYS A 131 -20.12 11.79 16.64
C LYS A 131 -19.95 12.42 18.02
N ASN A 132 -21.05 12.90 18.60
CA ASN A 132 -21.05 13.64 19.86
C ASN A 132 -21.07 12.72 21.09
N GLU A 133 -21.07 11.40 20.89
CA GLU A 133 -21.19 10.42 21.97
C GLU A 133 -19.90 9.62 22.21
N LYS A 134 -18.78 10.06 21.63
CA LYS A 134 -17.49 9.41 21.86
C LYS A 134 -17.08 9.58 23.32
N ARG A 135 -16.89 8.46 23.99
CA ARG A 135 -16.42 8.40 25.38
C ARG A 135 -14.92 8.19 25.44
N PHE A 136 -14.35 8.42 26.61
CA PHE A 136 -13.06 7.88 26.98
C PHE A 136 -13.17 7.30 28.38
N LYS A 137 -12.96 5.98 28.52
CA LYS A 137 -13.14 5.25 29.79
C LYS A 137 -14.56 5.41 30.34
N GLU A 138 -15.54 5.27 29.45
CA GLU A 138 -16.97 5.44 29.75
C GLU A 138 -17.41 6.87 30.13
N ASP A 139 -16.48 7.74 30.48
CA ASP A 139 -16.72 9.15 30.71
C ASP A 139 -17.04 9.84 29.38
N LEU A 140 -18.13 10.62 29.39
CA LEU A 140 -18.48 11.46 28.25
C LEU A 140 -17.39 12.52 28.09
N LEU A 141 -16.72 12.49 26.94
CA LEU A 141 -15.89 13.60 26.51
C LEU A 141 -16.85 14.78 26.28
N GLY A 142 -16.77 15.78 27.16
CA GLY A 142 -17.62 16.96 27.04
C GLY A 142 -17.50 17.60 25.66
N PRO A 143 -18.51 18.36 25.20
CA PRO A 143 -18.59 18.94 23.85
C PRO A 143 -17.44 19.89 23.44
N HIS A 144 -16.42 20.06 24.29
CA HIS A 144 -15.25 20.90 24.08
C HIS A 144 -13.91 20.15 24.01
N SER A 145 -13.87 18.81 24.04
CA SER A 145 -12.60 18.08 24.03
C SER A 145 -12.05 17.75 22.63
N GLU A 146 -12.63 18.28 21.54
CA GLU A 146 -11.89 18.39 20.28
C GLU A 146 -10.81 19.45 20.47
N ILE A 147 -9.71 19.05 21.11
CA ILE A 147 -8.41 19.72 21.01
C ILE A 147 -7.99 19.55 19.55
N ILE A 148 -8.46 20.49 18.73
CA ILE A 148 -7.87 20.79 17.43
C ILE A 148 -6.39 21.07 17.70
N PRO A 149 -5.45 20.49 16.93
CA PRO A 149 -4.03 20.80 17.07
C PRO A 149 -3.84 22.32 17.06
N GLU A 150 -3.15 22.82 18.09
CA GLU A 150 -2.95 24.25 18.39
C GLU A 150 -2.35 25.06 17.21
N ASN A 151 -1.91 24.38 16.16
CA ASN A 151 -1.30 24.93 14.96
C ASN A 151 -2.29 25.45 13.90
N ALA A 152 -3.61 25.32 14.10
CA ALA A 152 -4.63 25.78 13.15
C ALA A 152 -5.28 27.15 13.49
N ARG A 153 -4.90 27.81 14.59
CA ARG A 153 -5.46 29.12 14.98
C ARG A 153 -4.56 30.30 14.59
N LYS A 154 -4.46 30.55 13.29
CA LYS A 154 -4.15 31.90 12.77
C LYS A 154 -5.06 32.21 11.59
N SER A 155 -6.30 32.56 11.88
CA SER A 155 -7.10 33.60 11.21
C SER A 155 -8.57 33.48 11.61
N ALA A 156 -9.26 34.62 11.55
CA ALA A 156 -10.71 34.78 11.71
C ALA A 156 -11.28 34.80 13.13
N GLY A 157 -11.08 35.93 13.81
CA GLY A 157 -12.16 36.49 14.62
C GLY A 157 -13.19 37.16 13.70
N LYS A 158 -14.42 36.64 13.65
CA LYS A 158 -15.61 37.42 13.32
C LYS A 158 -16.89 36.74 13.82
N ARG A 159 -17.34 37.27 14.95
CA ARG A 159 -18.66 37.22 15.57
C ARG A 159 -19.80 37.35 14.57
N TRP A 160 -20.69 36.36 14.45
CA TRP A 160 -22.12 36.56 14.13
C TRP A 160 -22.98 35.53 14.87
N SER A 161 -24.11 36.04 15.35
CA SER A 161 -25.15 35.39 16.15
C SER A 161 -26.38 35.04 15.29
N LYS A 162 -27.13 34.04 15.77
CA LYS A 162 -28.54 33.67 15.49
C LYS A 162 -28.78 32.56 14.45
N GLN A 163 -29.49 31.55 14.93
CA GLN A 163 -30.45 30.67 14.24
C GLN A 163 -31.88 31.13 14.64
N PRO A 164 -33.02 30.54 14.18
CA PRO A 164 -33.21 29.45 13.19
C PRO A 164 -34.36 29.71 12.18
N GLU A 165 -34.54 28.82 11.19
CA GLU A 165 -35.77 28.00 10.96
C GLU A 165 -35.92 27.48 9.50
N ASN A 166 -36.31 26.20 9.42
CA ASN A 166 -37.07 25.48 8.38
C ASN A 166 -36.94 25.84 6.88
N LEU A 167 -36.57 24.87 6.03
CA LEU A 167 -37.53 24.13 5.18
C LEU A 167 -36.85 23.00 4.38
N LYS A 168 -37.69 22.01 4.02
CA LYS A 168 -37.46 20.83 3.19
C LYS A 168 -36.97 21.16 1.78
N SER A 169 -36.12 20.31 1.19
CA SER A 169 -36.28 19.83 -0.20
C SER A 169 -35.28 18.71 -0.54
N GLU A 170 -35.63 18.02 -1.61
CA GLU A 170 -35.20 16.71 -2.11
C GLU A 170 -33.72 16.53 -2.46
N LEU A 171 -33.33 15.25 -2.44
CA LEU A 171 -32.10 14.69 -2.97
C LEU A 171 -31.97 14.98 -4.47
N ASN A 172 -30.87 15.64 -4.83
CA ASN A 172 -30.20 15.46 -6.12
C ASN A 172 -28.70 15.28 -5.85
N PHE A 173 -28.18 14.18 -6.35
CA PHE A 173 -26.79 13.76 -6.27
C PHE A 173 -26.07 14.35 -7.48
N GLU A 174 -25.22 15.36 -7.26
CA GLU A 174 -24.24 15.84 -8.24
C GLU A 174 -22.88 16.07 -7.56
N ASP A 175 -21.86 15.51 -8.19
CA ASP A 175 -20.46 15.59 -7.83
C ASP A 175 -19.96 17.04 -7.83
N SER A 176 -19.34 17.46 -6.72
CA SER A 176 -18.57 18.70 -6.68
C SER A 176 -17.41 18.62 -5.70
N TYR A 177 -16.29 18.07 -6.17
CA TYR A 177 -14.98 18.41 -5.63
C TYR A 177 -14.57 19.78 -6.17
N SER A 178 -14.74 20.81 -5.34
CA SER A 178 -14.34 22.19 -5.63
C SER A 178 -12.82 22.32 -5.78
N GLY A 179 -12.40 22.81 -6.94
CA GLY A 179 -11.02 23.15 -7.25
C GLY A 179 -10.51 24.38 -6.49
N ASN A 180 -9.23 24.36 -6.17
CA ASN A 180 -8.45 25.56 -5.86
C ASN A 180 -7.74 26.02 -7.14
N GLN A 181 -8.17 27.16 -7.68
CA GLN A 181 -7.47 27.90 -8.72
C GLN A 181 -6.19 28.51 -8.13
N PHE A 182 -5.04 28.18 -8.72
CA PHE A 182 -3.83 28.97 -8.58
C PHE A 182 -3.62 29.78 -9.87
N HIS A 183 -3.59 31.10 -9.75
CA HIS A 183 -3.18 32.01 -10.80
C HIS A 183 -1.69 31.86 -11.12
N GLY A 184 -1.38 32.03 -12.41
CA GLY A 184 -0.17 31.56 -13.07
C GLY A 184 1.11 32.34 -12.84
N LEU A 185 2.18 31.77 -13.41
CA LEU A 185 3.41 32.44 -13.80
C LEU A 185 3.91 31.80 -15.11
N ASP A 186 4.24 32.65 -16.08
CA ASP A 186 4.86 32.38 -17.38
C ASP A 186 6.13 31.51 -17.29
N PRO A 187 6.39 30.64 -18.28
CA PRO A 187 7.72 30.17 -18.58
C PRO A 187 8.21 30.73 -19.93
N GLY A 188 8.84 31.90 -19.88
CA GLY A 188 9.73 32.39 -20.92
C GLY A 188 11.17 32.29 -20.45
N ASN A 189 11.92 31.28 -20.91
CA ASN A 189 13.32 31.44 -21.29
C ASN A 189 13.90 30.16 -21.91
N SER A 190 14.15 30.27 -23.23
CA SER A 190 15.02 29.41 -24.02
C SER A 190 16.46 29.64 -23.60
N ILE A 191 17.21 28.57 -23.32
CA ILE A 191 18.67 28.63 -23.15
C ILE A 191 19.28 27.64 -24.14
N ASP A 192 20.11 28.19 -25.03
CA ASP A 192 20.80 27.50 -26.11
C ASP A 192 21.72 26.38 -25.63
N ALA A 193 21.47 25.16 -26.08
CA ALA A 193 22.39 24.04 -25.93
C ALA A 193 23.45 24.07 -27.04
N LYS A 194 24.65 24.52 -26.68
CA LYS A 194 25.88 24.37 -27.48
C LYS A 194 26.23 22.89 -27.66
N ARG A 195 26.21 22.46 -28.92
CA ARG A 195 26.71 21.17 -29.45
C ARG A 195 28.21 21.04 -29.21
N VAL A 196 28.63 20.07 -28.40
CA VAL A 196 30.04 19.63 -28.31
C VAL A 196 30.21 18.38 -29.16
N LYS A 197 31.16 18.47 -30.10
CA LYS A 197 31.61 17.45 -31.03
C LYS A 197 32.51 16.48 -30.25
N ILE A 198 32.15 15.20 -30.20
CA ILE A 198 33.03 14.14 -29.70
C ILE A 198 33.54 13.38 -30.92
N GLU A 199 34.86 13.33 -31.02
CA GLU A 199 35.63 12.67 -32.07
C GLU A 199 35.51 11.15 -31.94
N GLU A 200 35.39 10.51 -33.11
CA GLU A 200 35.56 9.08 -33.31
C GLU A 200 36.98 8.65 -32.90
N SER A 201 37.08 7.54 -32.17
CA SER A 201 38.32 6.79 -32.04
C SER A 201 38.02 5.32 -32.34
N GLU A 202 38.80 4.79 -33.27
CA GLU A 202 38.65 3.52 -33.95
C GLU A 202 38.89 2.30 -33.05
N ASP A 203 38.22 1.21 -33.44
CA ASP A 203 38.40 -0.17 -32.97
C ASP A 203 39.86 -0.68 -33.08
N PRO A 204 40.17 -1.77 -32.37
CA PRO A 204 40.35 -3.01 -33.15
C PRO A 204 39.81 -4.28 -32.49
N LEU A 205 39.09 -5.06 -33.32
CA LEU A 205 39.19 -6.51 -33.53
C LEU A 205 39.11 -7.46 -32.32
N ALA A 206 38.03 -8.26 -32.31
CA ALA A 206 38.13 -9.68 -32.01
C ALA A 206 37.06 -10.48 -32.79
N ASP A 207 37.55 -11.36 -33.65
CA ASP A 207 36.82 -12.31 -34.49
C ASP A 207 35.99 -13.32 -33.68
N PHE A 208 34.76 -13.58 -34.12
CA PHE A 208 34.05 -14.83 -33.85
C PHE A 208 33.51 -15.43 -35.16
N PRO A 209 33.75 -16.72 -35.45
CA PRO A 209 33.34 -17.34 -36.70
C PRO A 209 31.83 -17.65 -36.68
N THR A 210 31.12 -17.17 -37.70
CA THR A 210 29.75 -17.57 -38.01
C THR A 210 29.78 -18.41 -39.29
N ASP A 211 29.88 -19.72 -39.13
CA ASP A 211 29.47 -20.67 -40.15
C ASP A 211 28.11 -21.23 -39.71
N PHE A 212 27.06 -20.98 -40.50
CA PHE A 212 26.29 -22.07 -41.11
C PHE A 212 25.30 -21.50 -42.15
N SER A 213 25.48 -22.04 -43.34
CA SER A 213 24.83 -21.73 -44.61
C SER A 213 23.31 -21.89 -44.57
N THR A 214 22.58 -20.96 -45.19
CA THR A 214 21.16 -21.13 -45.54
C THR A 214 21.05 -21.10 -47.06
N ASP A 215 21.00 -22.28 -47.68
CA ASP A 215 20.57 -22.41 -49.07
C ASP A 215 19.08 -22.71 -49.13
N ALA A 216 18.40 -21.88 -49.93
CA ALA A 216 17.02 -22.03 -50.31
C ALA A 216 16.85 -23.19 -51.29
N SER A 217 15.75 -23.93 -51.16
CA SER A 217 15.07 -24.48 -52.34
C SER A 217 13.60 -24.69 -52.03
N ALA A 218 12.77 -24.01 -52.82
CA ALA A 218 11.35 -24.24 -52.91
C ALA A 218 11.07 -25.50 -53.73
N THR A 219 10.13 -26.34 -53.29
CA THR A 219 8.97 -26.76 -54.10
C THR A 219 8.01 -27.69 -53.36
N SER A 220 6.73 -27.35 -53.48
CA SER A 220 5.61 -28.26 -53.78
C SER A 220 5.47 -29.55 -52.95
N SER A 221 4.38 -29.65 -52.17
CA SER A 221 3.18 -30.40 -52.60
C SER A 221 2.15 -30.46 -51.48
N ARG A 222 0.88 -30.28 -51.86
CA ARG A 222 -0.31 -30.59 -51.07
C ARG A 222 -0.22 -32.02 -50.52
N ASN A 223 -0.45 -32.17 -49.23
CA ASN A 223 -1.07 -33.39 -48.71
C ASN A 223 -1.96 -33.05 -47.52
N ILE A 224 -3.17 -33.58 -47.58
CA ILE A 224 -4.23 -33.46 -46.58
C ILE A 224 -3.76 -34.23 -45.34
N GLN A 225 -3.52 -33.55 -44.23
CA GLN A 225 -3.23 -34.19 -42.95
C GLN A 225 -4.14 -33.57 -41.89
N ALA A 226 -4.87 -34.45 -41.21
CA ALA A 226 -5.86 -34.16 -40.20
C ALA A 226 -5.33 -33.16 -39.16
N SER A 227 -6.14 -32.16 -38.85
CA SER A 227 -5.88 -31.23 -37.75
C SER A 227 -5.98 -31.99 -36.43
N GLU A 228 -4.89 -32.61 -36.00
CA GLU A 228 -4.67 -32.87 -34.59
C GLU A 228 -4.64 -31.51 -33.90
N ALA A 229 -5.69 -31.21 -33.15
CA ALA A 229 -5.70 -30.12 -32.20
C ALA A 229 -4.61 -30.43 -31.16
N VAL A 230 -3.39 -30.00 -31.45
CA VAL A 230 -2.28 -29.99 -30.52
C VAL A 230 -2.71 -29.06 -29.40
N ASN A 231 -3.22 -29.65 -28.32
CA ASN A 231 -3.46 -28.99 -27.04
C ASN A 231 -2.11 -28.60 -26.47
N ASN A 232 -1.48 -27.56 -27.04
CA ASN A 232 -0.34 -26.93 -26.41
C ASN A 232 -0.85 -26.36 -25.08
N PRO A 233 -0.29 -26.79 -23.95
CA PRO A 233 -0.66 -26.21 -22.67
C PRO A 233 -0.37 -24.72 -22.75
N GLU A 234 -1.41 -23.90 -22.66
CA GLU A 234 -1.28 -22.45 -22.73
C GLU A 234 -0.35 -22.02 -21.59
N GLU A 235 0.75 -21.34 -21.93
CA GLU A 235 1.72 -20.91 -20.94
C GLU A 235 1.01 -20.04 -19.88
N PRO A 236 1.30 -20.25 -18.58
CA PRO A 236 0.68 -19.48 -17.52
C PRO A 236 1.00 -18.00 -17.69
N LYS A 237 -0.05 -17.18 -17.63
CA LYS A 237 0.01 -15.72 -17.76
C LYS A 237 -0.25 -15.06 -16.41
N ILE A 238 0.40 -13.94 -16.15
CA ILE A 238 0.26 -13.16 -14.92
C ILE A 238 -0.58 -11.93 -15.19
N SER A 239 -1.67 -11.75 -14.45
CA SER A 239 -2.47 -10.52 -14.53
C SER A 239 -1.71 -9.33 -13.98
N VAL A 240 -1.53 -8.28 -14.79
CA VAL A 240 -0.88 -7.02 -14.40
C VAL A 240 -1.68 -6.29 -13.32
N LEU A 241 -3.01 -6.41 -13.33
CA LEU A 241 -3.87 -5.84 -12.29
C LEU A 241 -3.59 -6.48 -10.91
N LEU A 242 -3.46 -7.81 -10.86
CA LEU A 242 -3.09 -8.50 -9.64
C LEU A 242 -1.67 -8.12 -9.19
N LEU A 243 -0.73 -8.02 -10.13
CA LEU A 243 0.63 -7.54 -9.84
C LEU A 243 0.62 -6.14 -9.22
N ALA A 244 -0.14 -5.20 -9.79
CA ALA A 244 -0.26 -3.85 -9.25
C ALA A 244 -0.79 -3.86 -7.80
N ASN A 245 -1.84 -4.64 -7.49
CA ASN A 245 -2.34 -4.77 -6.11
C ASN A 245 -1.30 -5.35 -5.14
N HIS A 246 -0.45 -6.27 -5.61
CA HIS A 246 0.64 -6.82 -4.81
C HIS A 246 1.80 -5.82 -4.61
N ILE A 247 2.07 -4.98 -5.62
CA ILE A 247 2.97 -3.83 -5.49
C ILE A 247 2.41 -2.83 -4.47
N GLU A 248 1.10 -2.54 -4.48
CA GLU A 248 0.44 -1.68 -3.49
C GLU A 248 0.65 -2.21 -2.07
N THR A 249 0.39 -3.50 -1.87
CA THR A 249 0.56 -4.18 -0.57
C THR A 249 2.02 -4.09 -0.08
N THR A 250 2.97 -4.22 -1.01
CA THR A 250 4.40 -4.12 -0.73
C THR A 250 4.81 -2.67 -0.41
N ALA A 251 4.34 -1.71 -1.21
CA ALA A 251 4.59 -0.28 -1.02
C ALA A 251 4.10 0.19 0.35
N LEU A 252 2.91 -0.26 0.73
CA LEU A 252 2.30 0.00 2.01
C LEU A 252 3.14 -0.52 3.18
N TYR A 253 3.65 -1.75 3.10
CA TYR A 253 4.50 -2.32 4.16
C TYR A 253 5.76 -1.47 4.40
N PHE A 254 6.34 -0.93 3.33
CA PHE A 254 7.50 -0.05 3.42
C PHE A 254 7.15 1.42 3.64
N GLU A 255 5.87 1.79 3.65
CA GLU A 255 5.33 3.15 3.80
C GLU A 255 5.68 4.10 2.64
N PHE A 256 5.68 3.58 1.41
CA PHE A 256 5.99 4.35 0.20
C PHE A 256 4.78 5.11 -0.34
N LYS A 257 4.33 6.14 0.37
CA LYS A 257 3.14 6.94 0.04
C LYS A 257 3.04 7.38 -1.43
N ASN A 258 4.14 7.85 -2.02
CA ASN A 258 4.14 8.29 -3.42
C ASN A 258 3.91 7.11 -4.38
N LEU A 259 4.48 5.94 -4.06
CA LEU A 259 4.26 4.73 -4.86
C LEU A 259 2.84 4.20 -4.67
N GLU A 260 2.25 4.29 -3.47
CA GLU A 260 0.84 3.94 -3.23
C GLU A 260 -0.08 4.73 -4.18
N ILE A 261 0.10 6.05 -4.26
CA ILE A 261 -0.67 6.91 -5.18
C ILE A 261 -0.48 6.47 -6.64
N ASN A 262 0.76 6.24 -7.08
CA ASN A 262 1.06 5.80 -8.44
C ASN A 262 0.39 4.45 -8.76
N VAL A 263 0.39 3.52 -7.81
CA VAL A 263 -0.21 2.20 -7.96
C VAL A 263 -1.73 2.31 -8.05
N SER A 264 -2.38 3.09 -7.17
CA SER A 264 -3.83 3.29 -7.24
C SER A 264 -4.26 3.87 -8.59
N GLN A 265 -3.52 4.86 -9.11
CA GLN A 265 -3.78 5.44 -10.43
C GLN A 265 -3.55 4.45 -11.57
N ALA A 266 -2.51 3.61 -11.47
CA ALA A 266 -2.29 2.55 -12.46
C ALA A 266 -3.43 1.51 -12.44
N VAL A 267 -3.91 1.12 -11.26
CA VAL A 267 -5.05 0.21 -11.10
C VAL A 267 -6.33 0.78 -11.70
N GLU A 268 -6.62 2.06 -11.49
CA GLU A 268 -7.76 2.75 -12.12
C GLU A 268 -7.64 2.73 -13.64
N LYS A 269 -6.48 3.11 -14.20
CA LYS A 269 -6.25 3.10 -15.65
C LYS A 269 -6.38 1.73 -16.29
N ILE A 270 -5.87 0.68 -15.64
CA ILE A 270 -6.03 -0.70 -16.13
C ILE A 270 -7.52 -1.06 -16.19
N LYS A 271 -8.29 -0.73 -15.16
CA LYS A 271 -9.74 -0.99 -15.13
C LYS A 271 -10.50 -0.20 -16.20
N GLU A 272 -10.18 1.07 -16.37
CA GLU A 272 -10.78 1.94 -17.39
C GLU A 272 -10.49 1.48 -18.81
N SER A 273 -9.30 0.91 -19.05
CA SER A 273 -8.94 0.40 -20.38
C SER A 273 -9.83 -0.74 -20.85
N GLY A 274 -10.44 -1.50 -19.93
CA GLY A 274 -11.21 -2.71 -20.22
C GLY A 274 -10.38 -3.86 -20.83
N GLN A 275 -9.09 -3.64 -21.11
CA GLN A 275 -8.20 -4.63 -21.68
C GLN A 275 -7.55 -5.45 -20.57
N GLU A 276 -7.62 -6.77 -20.70
CA GLU A 276 -6.87 -7.66 -19.82
C GLU A 276 -5.36 -7.53 -20.14
N MET A 277 -4.64 -6.90 -19.22
CA MET A 277 -3.18 -6.78 -19.30
C MET A 277 -2.55 -7.99 -18.62
N VAL A 278 -1.73 -8.71 -19.38
CA VAL A 278 -1.04 -9.93 -18.93
C VAL A 278 0.46 -9.84 -19.21
N LEU A 279 1.25 -10.43 -18.33
CA LEU A 279 2.68 -10.69 -18.53
C LEU A 279 2.89 -12.17 -18.83
N SER A 280 3.82 -12.45 -19.72
CA SER A 280 4.39 -13.80 -19.81
C SER A 280 5.19 -14.11 -18.53
N LEU A 281 5.28 -15.39 -18.19
CA LEU A 281 6.07 -15.83 -17.05
C LEU A 281 7.55 -15.41 -17.18
N LYS A 282 8.10 -15.48 -18.39
CA LYS A 282 9.48 -15.08 -18.68
C LYS A 282 9.72 -13.59 -18.38
N GLU A 283 8.80 -12.72 -18.77
CA GLU A 283 8.90 -11.27 -18.50
C GLU A 283 8.85 -11.00 -16.99
N PHE A 284 7.91 -11.62 -16.28
CA PHE A 284 7.81 -11.47 -14.84
C PHE A 284 9.09 -11.92 -14.12
N ASN A 285 9.61 -13.10 -14.45
CA ASN A 285 10.85 -13.61 -13.84
C ASN A 285 12.03 -12.68 -14.10
N ASN A 286 12.16 -12.17 -15.34
CA ASN A 286 13.19 -11.21 -15.69
C ASN A 286 13.07 -9.91 -14.88
N PHE A 287 11.85 -9.37 -14.70
CA PHE A 287 11.67 -8.18 -13.86
C PHE A 287 12.05 -8.43 -12.41
N ILE A 288 11.66 -9.57 -11.84
CA ILE A 288 12.03 -9.94 -10.46
C ILE A 288 13.55 -10.05 -10.32
N GLU A 289 14.22 -10.72 -11.25
CA GLU A 289 15.69 -10.86 -11.23
C GLU A 289 16.42 -9.51 -11.31
N VAL A 290 16.01 -8.64 -12.25
CA VAL A 290 16.56 -7.28 -12.39
C VAL A 290 16.36 -6.48 -11.11
N MET A 291 15.15 -6.54 -10.54
CA MET A 291 14.79 -5.86 -9.30
C MET A 291 15.68 -6.30 -8.12
N LEU A 292 15.82 -7.60 -7.90
CA LEU A 292 16.61 -8.15 -6.81
C LEU A 292 18.10 -7.83 -6.97
N THR A 293 18.61 -7.94 -8.20
CA THR A 293 20.00 -7.59 -8.53
C THR A 293 20.28 -6.12 -8.24
N SER A 294 19.37 -5.22 -8.59
CA SER A 294 19.46 -3.79 -8.31
C SER A 294 19.50 -3.49 -6.82
N ILE A 295 18.59 -4.12 -6.04
CA ILE A 295 18.54 -3.98 -4.57
C ILE A 295 19.82 -4.53 -3.93
N LYS A 296 20.30 -5.71 -4.35
CA LYS A 296 21.54 -6.35 -3.86
C LYS A 296 22.77 -5.47 -4.11
N ARG A 297 22.88 -4.87 -5.30
CA ARG A 297 23.99 -3.96 -5.65
C ARG A 297 24.02 -2.69 -4.79
N ALA A 298 22.86 -2.23 -4.33
CA ALA A 298 22.74 -1.05 -3.49
C ALA A 298 22.95 -1.32 -1.98
N ARG A 299 23.44 -2.52 -1.63
CA ARG A 299 23.75 -2.87 -0.25
C ARG A 299 24.75 -1.90 0.36
N ILE A 300 24.51 -1.57 1.62
CA ILE A 300 25.38 -0.72 2.43
C ILE A 300 25.64 -1.40 3.78
N PRO A 301 26.79 -1.11 4.42
CA PRO A 301 27.03 -1.50 5.80
C PRO A 301 25.92 -0.98 6.71
N ARG A 302 25.69 -1.67 7.83
CA ARG A 302 24.62 -1.36 8.78
C ARG A 302 24.65 0.11 9.21
N THR A 303 23.49 0.76 9.15
CA THR A 303 23.23 2.13 9.57
C THR A 303 21.89 2.19 10.30
N GLU A 304 21.69 3.09 11.25
CA GLU A 304 20.45 3.07 12.05
C GLU A 304 19.15 3.40 11.28
N ARG A 305 19.20 3.67 9.97
CA ARG A 305 18.08 4.26 9.21
C ARG A 305 17.60 3.45 8.00
N ASN A 306 18.28 2.36 7.64
CA ASN A 306 17.94 1.62 6.42
C ASN A 306 17.31 0.26 6.74
N LEU A 307 16.79 -0.39 5.70
CA LEU A 307 16.06 -1.65 5.84
C LEU A 307 17.03 -2.81 5.72
N GLN A 308 16.92 -3.80 6.62
CA GLN A 308 17.71 -5.02 6.51
C GLN A 308 17.40 -5.73 5.19
N LEU A 309 18.44 -6.00 4.40
CA LEU A 309 18.32 -6.53 3.04
C LEU A 309 17.59 -7.88 3.03
N GLN A 310 17.90 -8.76 3.98
CA GLN A 310 17.23 -10.05 4.11
C GLN A 310 15.73 -9.90 4.40
N THR A 311 15.34 -8.93 5.23
CA THR A 311 13.94 -8.63 5.54
C THR A 311 13.20 -8.12 4.31
N VAL A 312 13.87 -7.32 3.48
CA VAL A 312 13.32 -6.84 2.20
C VAL A 312 13.03 -8.00 1.25
N PHE A 313 13.98 -8.91 1.06
CA PHE A 313 13.80 -10.08 0.18
C PHE A 313 12.72 -11.04 0.69
N LYS A 314 12.69 -11.31 2.01
CA LYS A 314 11.61 -12.09 2.64
C LYS A 314 10.24 -11.46 2.38
N HIS A 315 10.14 -10.14 2.47
CA HIS A 315 8.87 -9.47 2.21
C HIS A 315 8.48 -9.53 0.73
N ILE A 316 9.38 -9.22 -0.20
CA ILE A 316 9.16 -9.36 -1.65
C ILE A 316 8.69 -10.78 -2.00
N LYS A 317 9.33 -11.81 -1.45
CA LYS A 317 8.90 -13.21 -1.62
C LYS A 317 7.43 -13.39 -1.23
N LEU A 318 7.05 -12.90 -0.06
CA LEU A 318 5.74 -13.13 0.54
C LEU A 318 4.62 -12.30 -0.10
N SER A 319 4.87 -11.03 -0.39
CA SER A 319 3.86 -10.07 -0.83
C SER A 319 3.74 -9.94 -2.34
N LEU A 320 4.83 -10.19 -3.08
CA LEU A 320 4.89 -9.93 -4.53
C LEU A 320 4.94 -11.21 -5.37
N ILE A 321 5.63 -12.26 -4.91
CA ILE A 321 5.85 -13.46 -5.72
C ILE A 321 4.87 -14.57 -5.34
N ARG A 322 4.85 -14.96 -4.06
CA ARG A 322 4.03 -16.08 -3.57
C ARG A 322 2.53 -16.00 -3.91
N PRO A 323 1.87 -14.83 -3.98
CA PRO A 323 0.43 -14.77 -4.27
C PRO A 323 0.01 -15.37 -5.61
N PHE A 324 0.92 -15.49 -6.58
CA PHE A 324 0.64 -16.08 -7.89
C PHE A 324 0.71 -17.62 -7.92
N GLY A 325 1.06 -18.26 -6.81
CA GLY A 325 1.15 -19.71 -6.70
C GLY A 325 2.48 -20.29 -7.23
N PRO A 326 2.86 -21.50 -6.77
CA PRO A 326 4.12 -22.14 -7.13
C PRO A 326 4.20 -22.58 -8.60
N GLU A 327 3.07 -22.83 -9.24
CA GLU A 327 2.98 -23.23 -10.66
C GLU A 327 3.45 -22.09 -11.57
N VAL A 328 3.09 -20.86 -11.21
CA VAL A 328 3.48 -19.66 -11.94
C VAL A 328 4.85 -19.20 -11.49
N THR A 329 5.14 -19.16 -10.19
CA THR A 329 6.32 -18.44 -9.67
C THR A 329 7.50 -19.30 -9.27
N GLY A 330 7.52 -20.58 -9.67
CA GLY A 330 8.57 -21.53 -9.27
C GLY A 330 10.01 -21.04 -9.53
N GLU A 331 10.25 -20.36 -10.65
CA GLU A 331 11.58 -19.80 -10.97
C GLU A 331 11.89 -18.55 -10.14
N ALA A 332 11.01 -17.55 -10.11
CA ALA A 332 11.17 -16.35 -9.28
C ALA A 332 11.37 -16.69 -7.78
N LEU A 333 10.65 -17.69 -7.26
CA LEU A 333 10.81 -18.18 -5.89
C LEU A 333 12.21 -18.76 -5.66
N LYS A 334 12.73 -19.57 -6.60
CA LYS A 334 14.09 -20.12 -6.51
C LYS A 334 15.15 -19.02 -6.50
N ILE A 335 14.98 -17.99 -7.34
CA ILE A 335 15.90 -16.84 -7.39
C ILE A 335 15.92 -16.14 -6.02
N VAL A 336 14.75 -15.80 -5.46
CA VAL A 336 14.69 -15.12 -4.16
C VAL A 336 15.20 -16.00 -3.02
N ASP A 337 14.91 -17.30 -3.05
CA ASP A 337 15.37 -18.22 -2.00
C ASP A 337 16.88 -18.37 -1.98
N LYS A 338 17.51 -18.49 -3.17
CA LYS A 338 18.97 -18.47 -3.30
C LYS A 338 19.55 -17.18 -2.72
N GLU A 339 18.96 -16.04 -3.05
CA GLU A 339 19.41 -14.74 -2.54
C GLU A 339 19.25 -14.60 -1.02
N ILE A 340 18.16 -15.09 -0.44
CA ILE A 340 17.95 -15.10 1.03
C ILE A 340 18.96 -16.03 1.73
N GLU A 341 19.27 -17.18 1.13
CA GLU A 341 20.25 -18.14 1.64
C GLU A 341 21.67 -17.56 1.61
N GLU A 342 22.09 -16.97 0.50
CA GLU A 342 23.39 -16.31 0.35
C GLU A 342 23.61 -15.18 1.37
N LEU A 343 22.55 -14.47 1.75
CA LEU A 343 22.61 -13.43 2.76
C LEU A 343 22.81 -13.97 4.18
N GLY A 344 22.39 -15.21 4.48
CA GLY A 344 22.56 -15.81 5.81
C GLY A 344 22.09 -14.92 6.97
N GLU A 345 22.99 -14.64 7.92
CA GLU A 345 22.75 -13.73 9.07
C GLU A 345 23.27 -12.29 8.83
N SER A 346 23.52 -11.95 7.56
CA SER A 346 24.05 -10.64 7.17
C SER A 346 23.22 -9.49 7.74
N GLN A 347 23.92 -8.51 8.29
CA GLN A 347 23.36 -7.24 8.77
C GLN A 347 23.42 -6.15 7.68
N GLU A 348 23.62 -6.54 6.42
CA GLU A 348 23.57 -5.61 5.29
C GLU A 348 22.19 -4.96 5.18
N GLU A 349 22.21 -3.68 4.83
CA GLU A 349 21.01 -2.88 4.67
C GLU A 349 20.92 -2.33 3.25
N VAL A 350 19.73 -1.86 2.89
CA VAL A 350 19.48 -1.20 1.62
C VAL A 350 18.67 0.09 1.84
N PRO A 351 19.02 1.20 1.16
CA PRO A 351 18.22 2.41 1.19
C PRO A 351 16.79 2.16 0.72
N SER A 352 15.81 2.66 1.47
CA SER A 352 14.39 2.47 1.16
C SER A 352 14.02 3.04 -0.22
N GLU A 353 14.70 4.10 -0.64
CA GLU A 353 14.51 4.73 -1.94
C GLU A 353 14.84 3.79 -3.11
N VAL A 354 15.84 2.92 -2.96
CA VAL A 354 16.20 1.94 -3.99
C VAL A 354 15.07 0.93 -4.17
N ILE A 355 14.46 0.46 -3.08
CA ILE A 355 13.32 -0.46 -3.12
C ILE A 355 12.13 0.22 -3.81
N ARG A 356 11.84 1.47 -3.43
CA ARG A 356 10.75 2.26 -4.01
C ARG A 356 10.90 2.42 -5.51
N VAL A 357 12.09 2.83 -5.99
CA VAL A 357 12.38 3.02 -7.42
C VAL A 357 12.23 1.70 -8.20
N ASN A 358 12.68 0.59 -7.61
CA ASN A 358 12.58 -0.73 -8.21
C ASN A 358 11.13 -1.22 -8.34
N LEU A 359 10.29 -0.99 -7.33
CA LEU A 359 8.86 -1.31 -7.39
C LEU A 359 8.10 -0.40 -8.38
N ASP A 360 8.45 0.89 -8.42
CA ASP A 360 7.88 1.83 -9.41
C ASP A 360 8.27 1.42 -10.84
N TYR A 361 9.52 1.00 -11.05
CA TYR A 361 9.99 0.46 -12.33
C TYR A 361 9.20 -0.78 -12.74
N LEU A 362 9.04 -1.76 -11.84
CA LEU A 362 8.24 -2.96 -12.10
C LEU A 362 6.80 -2.61 -12.50
N LEU A 363 6.16 -1.65 -11.81
CA LEU A 363 4.81 -1.19 -12.14
C LEU A 363 4.76 -0.55 -13.54
N ARG A 364 5.68 0.37 -13.85
CA ARG A 364 5.71 1.05 -15.15
C ARG A 364 5.99 0.08 -16.30
N SER A 365 6.97 -0.81 -16.13
CA SER A 365 7.34 -1.78 -17.14
C SER A 365 6.26 -2.83 -17.38
N SER A 366 5.47 -3.19 -16.36
CA SER A 366 4.38 -4.16 -16.52
C SER A 366 3.11 -3.55 -17.12
N THR A 367 2.86 -2.27 -16.91
CA THR A 367 1.65 -1.59 -17.40
C THR A 367 1.82 -0.97 -18.78
N GLY A 368 3.05 -0.72 -19.22
CA GLY A 368 3.33 -0.02 -20.48
C GLY A 368 2.93 1.45 -20.48
N PHE A 369 2.38 1.97 -19.37
CA PHE A 369 2.04 3.36 -19.22
C PHE A 369 3.27 4.14 -18.74
N TRP A 370 3.81 4.99 -19.62
CA TRP A 370 4.57 6.15 -19.20
C TRP A 370 3.57 7.15 -18.66
N ILE A 371 3.25 7.05 -17.36
CA ILE A 371 2.53 8.14 -16.73
C ILE A 371 3.55 9.27 -16.56
N ASP A 372 3.44 10.26 -17.44
CA ASP A 372 4.08 11.56 -17.26
C ASP A 372 3.47 12.18 -15.99
N PHE A 373 4.26 12.22 -14.92
CA PHE A 373 3.89 12.80 -13.62
C PHE A 373 4.69 14.07 -13.36
#